data_AF-A0A327J453-F1
#
_entry.id   AF-A0A327J453-F1
#
_cell.length_a   1.000
_cell.length_b   1.000
_cell.length_c   1.000
_cell.angle_alpha   90.00
_cell.angle_beta   90.00
_cell.angle_gamma   90.00
#
_symmetry.space_group_name_H-M   'P 1'
#
loop_
_entity.id
_entity.type
_entity.pdbx_description
1 polymer ?
#
loop_
_entity_poly.entity_id
_entity_poly.type
_entity_poly.pdbx_seq_one_letter_code
_entity_poly.pdbx_strand_id
1 'polypeptide(L)'
;MNNKNIQRNQILILLALLVIISVANYVNYYGPKRVKVMEDFSTLTDDEKQYYIEHHKFVKISDDATFDENGRLIAENLSKDSITSKQNYLTHAVTQDGKIARWNKKTIKYSYDDPTKIYTQAITNAVETYNELFGGLFKFQYTNNKDKADVNIIVKPSFDEDEKSNEAFMLGLTNTYLNENNNNIEKAKITLIYKHPIDKNKIIPSEDMYKVILHELGHAVGISGHSDNENDIMYPALAKADEKLSQRDRITIKLLYSNNTKILNRQLKDAKRIKIDEAKKYAKVANGSNETKALVNLAQTYFENGQKDKALATYKKAIEKDANNYIIYKSMGECYYFSKKYEQALKFLKNAYSLSNGAHDTGEILNMIGVTYAKMEDFENAYKYFKLALNKDEENYEILQNLVASCLKTNKRKDALFYINSYIKRGHSIDGDNFMKKAYAWAKS
;
A
#
# COMPACT_ATOMS: atom_id res chain seq x y z
N MET A 1 -43.54 5.42 -44.37
CA MET A 1 -42.14 5.56 -43.89
C MET A 1 -42.01 4.81 -42.57
N ASN A 2 -41.05 3.90 -42.47
CA ASN A 2 -41.17 2.64 -41.72
C ASN A 2 -40.96 2.75 -40.19
N ASN A 3 -41.96 2.29 -39.42
CA ASN A 3 -41.90 2.07 -37.96
C ASN A 3 -40.74 1.15 -37.50
N LYS A 4 -40.19 0.34 -38.42
CA LYS A 4 -38.98 -0.46 -38.15
C LYS A 4 -37.73 0.39 -37.88
N ASN A 5 -37.62 1.60 -38.42
CA ASN A 5 -36.45 2.45 -38.20
C ASN A 5 -36.49 3.20 -36.86
N ILE A 6 -37.69 3.51 -36.36
CA ILE A 6 -37.86 4.16 -35.04
C ILE A 6 -37.56 3.18 -33.91
N GLN A 7 -38.06 1.94 -34.01
CA GLN A 7 -37.70 0.87 -33.05
C GLN A 7 -36.20 0.54 -33.08
N ARG A 8 -35.57 0.53 -34.26
CA ARG A 8 -34.13 0.23 -34.39
C ARG A 8 -33.26 1.35 -33.79
N ASN A 9 -33.66 2.61 -33.93
CA ASN A 9 -32.97 3.75 -33.31
C ASN A 9 -33.21 3.82 -31.80
N GLN A 10 -34.40 3.47 -31.31
CA GLN A 10 -34.66 3.37 -29.85
C GLN A 10 -33.88 2.21 -29.21
N ILE A 11 -33.74 1.07 -29.90
CA ILE A 11 -32.92 -0.07 -29.45
C ILE A 11 -31.42 0.27 -29.50
N LEU A 12 -30.95 1.03 -30.50
CA LEU A 12 -29.56 1.52 -30.56
C LEU A 12 -29.25 2.57 -29.49
N ILE A 13 -30.21 3.42 -29.12
CA ILE A 13 -30.06 4.38 -28.01
C ILE A 13 -30.12 3.67 -26.65
N LEU A 14 -30.95 2.62 -26.49
CA LEU A 14 -30.95 1.76 -25.30
C LEU A 14 -29.69 0.90 -25.20
N LEU A 15 -29.13 0.42 -26.32
CA LEU A 15 -27.84 -0.29 -26.35
C LEU A 15 -26.66 0.66 -26.13
N ALA A 16 -26.72 1.90 -26.62
CA ALA A 16 -25.72 2.93 -26.32
C ALA A 16 -25.79 3.39 -24.85
N LEU A 17 -26.99 3.48 -24.26
CA LEU A 17 -27.17 3.76 -22.83
C LEU A 17 -26.78 2.56 -21.95
N LEU A 18 -26.96 1.30 -22.41
CA LEU A 18 -26.45 0.11 -21.73
C LEU A 18 -24.93 -0.02 -21.82
N VAL A 19 -24.32 0.44 -22.92
CA VAL A 19 -22.85 0.52 -23.07
C VAL A 19 -22.27 1.70 -22.27
N ILE A 20 -23.00 2.80 -22.09
CA ILE A 20 -22.57 3.95 -21.28
C ILE A 20 -22.80 3.70 -19.77
N ILE A 21 -23.79 2.89 -19.38
CA ILE A 21 -24.02 2.49 -17.98
C ILE A 21 -23.16 1.27 -17.58
N SER A 22 -22.64 0.48 -18.53
CA SER A 22 -21.62 -0.56 -18.26
C SER A 22 -20.17 -0.06 -18.30
N VAL A 23 -19.93 1.20 -18.66
CA VAL A 23 -18.58 1.80 -18.72
C VAL A 23 -18.30 2.76 -17.54
N ALA A 24 -19.29 3.05 -16.69
CA ALA A 24 -19.17 4.02 -15.60
C ALA A 24 -19.03 3.43 -14.18
N ASN A 25 -18.77 2.13 -13.98
CA ASN A 25 -18.63 1.56 -12.61
C ASN A 25 -17.64 0.39 -12.43
N TYR A 26 -16.68 0.15 -13.34
CA TYR A 26 -15.66 -0.88 -13.10
C TYR A 26 -14.27 -0.40 -13.51
N VAL A 27 -13.71 0.38 -12.59
CA VAL A 27 -12.33 0.83 -12.56
C VAL A 27 -11.48 -0.26 -11.89
N ASN A 28 -10.28 -0.47 -12.45
CA ASN A 28 -9.08 -1.12 -11.88
C ASN A 28 -9.06 -2.65 -11.69
N TYR A 29 -8.31 -3.37 -12.55
CA TYR A 29 -7.47 -4.53 -12.21
C TYR A 29 -6.59 -4.96 -13.42
N TYR A 30 -5.38 -4.39 -13.49
CA TYR A 30 -4.11 -4.83 -14.14
C TYR A 30 -3.98 -5.30 -15.61
N GLY A 31 -3.08 -4.60 -16.33
CA GLY A 31 -2.10 -5.17 -17.27
C GLY A 31 -1.81 -4.33 -18.54
N PRO A 32 -0.54 -4.02 -18.89
CA PRO A 32 -0.23 -2.97 -19.86
C PRO A 32 -0.36 -3.45 -21.31
N LYS A 33 -1.07 -2.66 -22.12
CA LYS A 33 -0.71 -2.41 -23.53
C LYS A 33 -0.81 -0.90 -23.76
N ARG A 34 0.27 -0.34 -24.29
CA ARG A 34 0.45 1.10 -24.54
C ARG A 34 -0.73 1.67 -25.33
N VAL A 35 -1.30 2.76 -24.82
CA VAL A 35 -1.89 3.83 -25.63
C VAL A 35 -1.36 5.15 -25.07
N LYS A 36 -0.62 5.86 -25.93
CA LYS A 36 -0.02 7.20 -25.85
C LYS A 36 0.56 7.71 -24.51
N VAL A 37 1.88 7.94 -24.58
CA VAL A 37 2.64 9.00 -23.90
C VAL A 37 1.78 10.23 -23.64
N MET A 38 1.99 10.89 -22.49
CA MET A 38 1.58 12.27 -22.18
C MET A 38 1.10 13.01 -23.43
N GLU A 39 -0.19 13.32 -23.52
CA GLU A 39 -0.61 14.32 -24.50
C GLU A 39 0.10 15.61 -24.12
N ASP A 40 0.82 16.13 -25.10
CA ASP A 40 1.57 17.36 -24.99
C ASP A 40 0.63 18.48 -24.52
N PHE A 41 0.86 19.00 -23.32
CA PHE A 41 0.08 20.11 -22.75
C PHE A 41 0.12 21.37 -23.63
N SER A 42 1.02 21.42 -24.61
CA SER A 42 1.11 22.49 -25.61
C SER A 42 -0.10 22.58 -26.54
N THR A 43 -0.89 21.50 -26.69
CA THR A 43 -2.01 21.45 -27.64
C THR A 43 -3.38 21.73 -27.03
N LEU A 44 -3.47 21.88 -25.70
CA LEU A 44 -4.71 22.22 -25.00
C LEU A 44 -4.98 23.72 -25.09
N THR A 45 -6.25 24.09 -25.26
CA THR A 45 -6.69 25.47 -25.11
C THR A 45 -6.60 25.90 -23.65
N ASP A 46 -6.49 27.20 -23.37
CA ASP A 46 -6.33 27.68 -22.00
C ASP A 46 -7.56 27.40 -21.13
N ASP A 47 -8.75 27.34 -21.72
CA ASP A 47 -9.99 26.97 -21.04
C ASP A 47 -10.03 25.47 -20.68
N GLU A 48 -9.49 24.59 -21.53
CA GLU A 48 -9.37 23.16 -21.23
C GLU A 48 -8.34 22.88 -20.14
N LYS A 49 -7.23 23.62 -20.15
CA LYS A 49 -6.24 23.59 -19.05
C LYS A 49 -6.88 24.05 -17.74
N GLN A 50 -7.64 25.15 -17.78
CA GLN A 50 -8.32 25.71 -16.61
C GLN A 50 -9.39 24.75 -16.06
N TYR A 51 -10.19 24.13 -16.94
CA TYR A 51 -11.16 23.11 -16.57
C TYR A 51 -10.52 21.89 -15.89
N TYR A 52 -9.38 21.42 -16.43
CA TYR A 52 -8.61 20.33 -15.82
C TYR A 52 -8.05 20.71 -14.44
N ILE A 53 -7.55 21.94 -14.28
CA ILE A 53 -7.02 22.49 -13.02
C ILE A 53 -8.12 22.63 -11.95
N GLU A 54 -9.34 22.99 -12.34
CA GLU A 54 -10.45 23.24 -11.42
C GLU A 54 -11.17 21.95 -10.97
N HIS A 55 -11.26 20.93 -11.85
CA HIS A 55 -12.10 19.75 -11.62
C HIS A 55 -11.31 18.50 -11.22
N HIS A 56 -10.01 18.44 -11.51
CA HIS A 56 -9.10 17.47 -10.89
C HIS A 56 -8.35 18.19 -9.79
N LYS A 57 -8.73 17.94 -8.51
CA LYS A 57 -8.00 18.44 -7.34
C LYS A 57 -6.61 17.78 -7.24
N PHE A 58 -5.73 18.09 -8.19
CA PHE A 58 -4.32 18.21 -7.89
C PHE A 58 -4.23 19.42 -6.98
N VAL A 59 -4.01 19.17 -5.70
CA VAL A 59 -3.46 20.22 -4.87
C VAL A 59 -2.11 20.55 -5.50
N LYS A 60 -2.02 21.69 -6.18
CA LYS A 60 -0.77 22.31 -6.60
C LYS A 60 0.03 22.57 -5.32
N ILE A 61 0.82 21.57 -4.91
CA ILE A 61 2.02 21.82 -4.11
C ILE A 61 2.93 22.53 -5.10
N SER A 62 3.17 23.81 -4.85
CA SER A 62 3.79 24.79 -5.74
C SER A 62 4.86 24.15 -6.62
N ASP A 63 4.81 24.43 -7.92
CA ASP A 63 5.74 23.89 -8.93
C ASP A 63 7.22 24.19 -8.62
N ASP A 64 7.51 25.07 -7.65
CA ASP A 64 8.85 25.54 -7.31
C ASP A 64 9.16 25.48 -5.79
N ALA A 65 8.78 24.41 -5.09
CA ALA A 65 9.21 24.24 -3.69
C ALA A 65 10.72 23.91 -3.63
N THR A 66 11.54 24.95 -3.51
CA THR A 66 12.98 24.88 -3.29
C THR A 66 13.27 25.06 -1.81
N PHE A 67 14.27 24.35 -1.31
CA PHE A 67 14.55 24.32 0.13
C PHE A 67 16.02 24.62 0.38
N ASP A 68 16.30 25.42 1.40
CA ASP A 68 17.68 25.66 1.82
C ASP A 68 18.34 24.43 2.44
N GLU A 69 19.62 24.59 2.73
CA GLU A 69 20.46 23.64 3.46
C GLU A 69 19.87 23.20 4.82
N ASN A 70 19.03 24.03 5.43
CA ASN A 70 18.36 23.76 6.71
C ASN A 70 16.98 23.11 6.52
N GLY A 71 16.45 23.15 5.32
CA GLY A 71 15.20 22.58 4.95
C GLY A 71 13.98 23.50 5.11
N ARG A 72 14.13 24.82 5.03
CA ARG A 72 13.01 25.77 4.95
C ARG A 72 12.62 26.01 3.50
N LEU A 73 11.32 26.23 3.25
CA LEU A 73 10.82 26.61 1.93
C LEU A 73 11.41 27.98 1.58
N ILE A 74 12.31 28.03 0.59
CA ILE A 74 12.84 29.27 0.04
C ILE A 74 12.31 29.37 -1.38
N ALA A 75 11.65 30.46 -1.71
CA ALA A 75 11.21 30.76 -3.07
C ALA A 75 12.42 31.18 -3.92
N GLU A 76 13.27 30.24 -4.33
CA GLU A 76 14.31 30.49 -5.33
C GLU A 76 14.83 29.17 -5.93
N ASN A 77 14.48 28.97 -7.21
CA ASN A 77 14.91 27.91 -8.12
C ASN A 77 16.19 27.16 -7.71
N LEU A 78 16.05 25.87 -7.32
CA LEU A 78 17.14 24.91 -7.31
C LEU A 78 17.63 24.82 -8.75
N SER A 79 18.79 25.42 -9.02
CA SER A 79 19.48 25.21 -10.29
C SER A 79 19.69 23.71 -10.47
N LYS A 80 19.57 23.25 -11.72
CA LYS A 80 19.41 21.86 -12.17
C LYS A 80 20.51 20.86 -11.73
N ASP A 81 21.49 21.31 -10.95
CA ASP A 81 22.75 20.63 -10.61
C ASP A 81 23.05 20.49 -9.11
N SER A 82 22.20 20.98 -8.18
CA SER A 82 22.59 21.10 -6.76
C SER A 82 22.34 19.89 -5.85
N ILE A 83 21.39 18.98 -6.16
CA ILE A 83 21.09 17.81 -5.32
C ILE A 83 21.73 16.55 -5.90
N THR A 84 22.81 16.11 -5.27
CA THR A 84 23.51 14.86 -5.60
C THR A 84 22.88 13.67 -4.89
N SER A 85 23.11 12.46 -5.42
CA SER A 85 22.63 11.22 -4.80
C SER A 85 23.25 10.95 -3.42
N LYS A 86 24.36 11.61 -3.06
CA LYS A 86 24.98 11.50 -1.73
C LYS A 86 24.23 12.29 -0.65
N GLN A 87 23.49 13.33 -1.04
CA GLN A 87 22.77 14.21 -0.11
C GLN A 87 21.38 13.69 0.26
N ASN A 88 20.97 12.54 -0.27
CA ASN A 88 19.69 11.92 0.01
C ASN A 88 19.82 10.39 -0.12
N TYR A 89 18.72 9.68 0.08
CA TYR A 89 18.65 8.24 -0.17
C TYR A 89 17.31 7.89 -0.85
N LEU A 90 16.80 8.76 -1.73
CA LEU A 90 15.51 8.57 -2.39
C LEU A 90 15.41 7.22 -3.12
N THR A 91 16.51 6.72 -3.68
CA THR A 91 16.58 5.38 -4.30
C THR A 91 16.29 4.23 -3.35
N HIS A 92 16.53 4.43 -2.06
CA HIS A 92 16.23 3.49 -0.97
C HIS A 92 14.85 3.75 -0.36
N ALA A 93 14.30 4.95 -0.51
CA ALA A 93 13.01 5.37 0.02
C ALA A 93 11.79 4.98 -0.86
N VAL A 94 12.01 4.34 -2.01
CA VAL A 94 10.93 3.89 -2.91
C VAL A 94 10.46 2.46 -2.63
N THR A 95 9.28 2.14 -3.16
CA THR A 95 8.71 0.78 -3.15
C THR A 95 9.64 -0.22 -3.84
N GLN A 96 9.39 -1.51 -3.66
CA GLN A 96 10.16 -2.60 -4.27
C GLN A 96 10.17 -2.53 -5.82
N ASP A 97 9.10 -2.02 -6.45
CA ASP A 97 9.01 -1.76 -7.88
C ASP A 97 9.65 -0.41 -8.33
N GLY A 98 10.31 0.29 -7.39
CA GLY A 98 11.10 1.50 -7.63
C GLY A 98 10.28 2.78 -7.78
N LYS A 99 9.04 2.81 -7.28
CA LYS A 99 8.14 3.96 -7.38
C LYS A 99 8.02 4.71 -6.04
N ILE A 100 7.64 5.98 -6.12
CA ILE A 100 7.37 6.79 -4.94
C ILE A 100 6.03 6.38 -4.33
N ALA A 101 6.02 6.20 -3.01
CA ALA A 101 4.81 6.19 -2.21
C ALA A 101 4.71 7.50 -1.42
N ARG A 102 3.55 8.17 -1.43
CA ARG A 102 3.33 9.42 -0.69
C ARG A 102 1.85 9.71 -0.47
N TRP A 103 1.53 10.57 0.49
CA TRP A 103 0.17 11.08 0.65
C TRP A 103 -0.21 12.04 -0.47
N ASN A 104 -1.45 11.95 -0.98
CA ASN A 104 -2.04 12.96 -1.87
C ASN A 104 -3.04 13.86 -1.11
N LYS A 105 -2.63 14.34 0.06
CA LYS A 105 -3.44 15.19 0.95
C LYS A 105 -2.54 16.20 1.66
N LYS A 106 -3.01 17.44 1.81
CA LYS A 106 -2.34 18.48 2.63
C LYS A 106 -2.46 18.24 4.12
N THR A 107 -3.56 17.63 4.53
CA THR A 107 -3.82 17.31 5.94
C THR A 107 -3.88 15.80 6.09
N ILE A 108 -3.01 15.27 6.93
CA ILE A 108 -2.97 13.85 7.30
C ILE A 108 -3.49 13.76 8.72
N LYS A 109 -4.68 13.19 8.91
CA LYS A 109 -5.25 13.03 10.24
C LYS A 109 -4.54 11.91 10.96
N TYR A 110 -4.07 12.15 12.17
CA TYR A 110 -3.51 11.10 13.00
C TYR A 110 -4.30 10.96 14.30
N SER A 111 -4.35 9.73 14.81
CA SER A 111 -4.76 9.43 16.17
C SER A 111 -3.70 8.57 16.83
N TYR A 112 -3.70 8.57 18.15
CA TYR A 112 -2.85 7.67 18.91
C TYR A 112 -3.64 6.97 20.02
N ASP A 113 -3.16 5.79 20.41
CA ASP A 113 -3.65 5.01 21.53
C ASP A 113 -2.47 4.60 22.41
N ASP A 114 -2.27 5.34 23.50
CA ASP A 114 -1.22 5.07 24.47
C ASP A 114 -1.84 4.77 25.85
N PRO A 115 -2.07 3.48 26.17
CA PRO A 115 -2.66 3.10 27.45
C PRO A 115 -1.73 3.39 28.62
N THR A 116 -0.43 3.54 28.38
CA THR A 116 0.56 3.85 29.43
C THR A 116 0.61 5.34 29.75
N LYS A 117 0.22 6.19 28.81
CA LYS A 117 0.38 7.65 28.81
C LYS A 117 1.83 8.16 28.86
N ILE A 118 2.82 7.25 28.86
CA ILE A 118 4.25 7.58 29.01
C ILE A 118 4.80 8.24 27.74
N TYR A 119 4.26 7.90 26.56
CA TYR A 119 4.80 8.31 25.27
C TYR A 119 3.94 9.36 24.57
N THR A 120 2.82 9.78 25.16
CA THR A 120 1.94 10.80 24.59
C THR A 120 2.69 12.09 24.23
N GLN A 121 3.62 12.53 25.10
CA GLN A 121 4.44 13.71 24.82
C GLN A 121 5.45 13.45 23.68
N ALA A 122 6.10 12.29 23.68
CA ALA A 122 7.04 11.92 22.62
C ALA A 122 6.35 11.84 21.24
N ILE A 123 5.14 11.28 21.19
CA ILE A 123 4.31 11.22 19.98
C ILE A 123 3.98 12.64 19.49
N THR A 124 3.53 13.51 20.40
CA THR A 124 3.15 14.87 20.06
C THR A 124 4.35 15.67 19.56
N ASN A 125 5.49 15.61 20.26
CA ASN A 125 6.73 16.31 19.87
C ASN A 125 7.24 15.83 18.50
N ALA A 126 7.17 14.53 18.22
CA ALA A 126 7.65 13.98 16.96
C ALA A 126 6.77 14.44 15.79
N VAL A 127 5.46 14.46 15.99
CA VAL A 127 4.51 15.00 15.01
C VAL A 127 4.72 16.50 14.78
N GLU A 128 4.94 17.27 15.85
CA GLU A 128 5.26 18.70 15.76
C GLU A 128 6.54 18.93 14.97
N THR A 129 7.58 18.14 15.21
CA THR A 129 8.84 18.18 14.44
C THR A 129 8.59 18.01 12.93
N TYR A 130 7.76 17.04 12.53
CA TYR A 130 7.39 16.87 11.11
C TYR A 130 6.58 18.06 10.58
N ASN A 131 5.64 18.58 11.37
CA ASN A 131 4.82 19.75 10.99
C ASN A 131 5.65 21.02 10.81
N GLU A 132 6.65 21.26 11.66
CA GLU A 132 7.56 22.40 11.57
C GLU A 132 8.44 22.33 10.31
N LEU A 133 8.98 21.14 10.01
CA LEU A 133 9.90 20.94 8.89
C LEU A 133 9.20 20.83 7.53
N PHE A 134 7.99 20.26 7.50
CA PHE A 134 7.30 19.89 6.27
C PHE A 134 5.90 20.49 6.11
N GLY A 135 5.50 21.43 6.96
CA GLY A 135 4.16 22.05 6.96
C GLY A 135 3.71 22.66 5.61
N GLY A 136 4.66 23.02 4.74
CA GLY A 136 4.36 23.47 3.37
C GLY A 136 3.98 22.35 2.40
N LEU A 137 4.34 21.10 2.71
CA LEU A 137 4.07 19.89 1.92
C LEU A 137 2.83 19.15 2.45
N PHE A 138 2.84 18.86 3.75
CA PHE A 138 1.74 18.21 4.46
C PHE A 138 1.75 18.64 5.93
N LYS A 139 0.61 18.46 6.59
CA LYS A 139 0.45 18.73 8.02
C LYS A 139 -0.32 17.59 8.69
N PHE A 140 0.26 17.03 9.72
CA PHE A 140 -0.43 16.14 10.64
C PHE A 140 -1.40 16.92 11.52
N GLN A 141 -2.63 16.42 11.63
CA GLN A 141 -3.66 17.00 12.48
C GLN A 141 -4.27 15.92 13.37
N TYR A 142 -4.27 16.16 14.68
CA TYR A 142 -4.84 15.21 15.64
C TYR A 142 -6.35 15.05 15.42
N THR A 143 -6.84 13.82 15.56
CA THR A 143 -8.25 13.49 15.67
C THR A 143 -8.48 12.46 16.77
N ASN A 144 -9.55 12.64 17.54
CA ASN A 144 -10.00 11.67 18.55
C ASN A 144 -10.82 10.52 17.94
N ASN A 145 -11.16 10.59 16.65
CA ASN A 145 -11.91 9.55 15.95
C ASN A 145 -10.93 8.66 15.16
N LYS A 146 -10.59 7.49 15.73
CA LYS A 146 -9.65 6.52 15.16
C LYS A 146 -10.06 6.04 13.76
N ASP A 147 -11.36 5.89 13.51
CA ASP A 147 -11.88 5.45 12.20
C ASP A 147 -11.69 6.50 11.10
N LYS A 148 -11.59 7.77 11.49
CA LYS A 148 -11.34 8.89 10.58
C LYS A 148 -9.86 9.28 10.50
N ALA A 149 -8.98 8.59 11.22
CA ALA A 149 -7.55 8.83 11.16
C ALA A 149 -6.95 8.18 9.91
N ASP A 150 -6.13 8.95 9.18
CA ASP A 150 -5.31 8.47 8.08
C ASP A 150 -4.10 7.67 8.64
N VAL A 151 -3.53 8.10 9.77
CA VAL A 151 -2.44 7.42 10.50
C VAL A 151 -2.89 7.05 11.91
N ASN A 152 -2.84 5.77 12.25
CA ASN A 152 -3.12 5.28 13.61
C ASN A 152 -1.83 4.86 14.31
N ILE A 153 -1.51 5.50 15.43
CA ILE A 153 -0.36 5.16 16.28
C ILE A 153 -0.85 4.35 17.48
N ILE A 154 -0.32 3.15 17.70
CA ILE A 154 -0.78 2.24 18.75
C ILE A 154 0.42 1.85 19.61
N VAL A 155 0.33 2.05 20.92
CA VAL A 155 1.35 1.64 21.89
C VAL A 155 0.88 0.41 22.63
N LYS A 156 1.70 -0.65 22.66
CA LYS A 156 1.33 -1.93 23.29
C LYS A 156 2.53 -2.69 23.87
N PRO A 157 2.35 -3.72 24.72
CA PRO A 157 3.49 -4.35 25.40
C PRO A 157 4.38 -5.20 24.49
N SER A 158 3.85 -5.69 23.38
CA SER A 158 4.55 -6.54 22.41
C SER A 158 3.79 -6.53 21.10
N PHE A 159 4.48 -6.79 19.98
CA PHE A 159 3.84 -6.99 18.68
C PHE A 159 2.89 -8.18 18.68
N ASP A 160 1.86 -8.09 17.85
CA ASP A 160 0.97 -9.22 17.60
C ASP A 160 1.69 -10.25 16.73
N GLU A 161 1.16 -11.48 16.64
CA GLU A 161 1.83 -12.54 15.88
C GLU A 161 1.97 -12.22 14.38
N ASP A 162 1.12 -11.37 13.84
CA ASP A 162 1.10 -10.88 12.46
C ASP A 162 2.01 -9.66 12.23
N GLU A 163 2.43 -8.97 13.29
CA GLU A 163 3.31 -7.81 13.23
C GLU A 163 4.78 -8.22 13.35
N LYS A 164 5.31 -8.80 12.28
CA LYS A 164 6.69 -9.26 12.21
C LYS A 164 7.46 -8.49 11.13
N SER A 165 8.65 -8.06 11.49
CA SER A 165 9.69 -7.51 10.62
C SER A 165 10.99 -8.30 10.88
N ASN A 166 11.89 -8.23 9.92
CA ASN A 166 13.16 -8.95 9.97
C ASN A 166 14.25 -8.21 10.76
N GLU A 167 13.90 -7.10 11.42
CA GLU A 167 14.82 -6.30 12.23
C GLU A 167 15.04 -6.93 13.60
N ALA A 168 16.31 -7.05 14.00
CA ALA A 168 16.72 -7.73 15.23
C ALA A 168 16.24 -7.02 16.50
N PHE A 169 15.99 -5.70 16.43
CA PHE A 169 15.54 -4.86 17.54
C PHE A 169 14.42 -3.93 17.07
N MET A 170 13.25 -4.52 16.88
CA MET A 170 12.05 -3.78 16.50
C MET A 170 11.40 -3.18 17.74
N LEU A 171 11.35 -1.85 17.81
CA LEU A 171 10.60 -1.11 18.83
C LEU A 171 9.38 -0.39 18.23
N GLY A 172 9.39 -0.21 16.90
CA GLY A 172 8.31 0.32 16.10
C GLY A 172 8.11 -0.52 14.83
N LEU A 173 6.90 -0.48 14.29
CA LEU A 173 6.57 -1.06 13.00
C LEU A 173 5.54 -0.16 12.31
N THR A 174 5.83 0.23 11.07
CA THR A 174 4.89 0.98 10.25
C THR A 174 4.40 0.17 9.06
N ASN A 175 3.08 0.00 8.98
CA ASN A 175 2.40 -0.59 7.84
C ASN A 175 1.70 0.52 7.04
N THR A 176 2.15 0.75 5.81
CA THR A 176 1.50 1.68 4.87
C THR A 176 0.62 0.92 3.88
N TYR A 177 -0.61 1.37 3.71
CA TYR A 177 -1.57 0.83 2.75
C TYR A 177 -1.61 1.75 1.53
N LEU A 178 -1.14 1.23 0.40
CA LEU A 178 -0.99 1.99 -0.85
C LEU A 178 -2.15 1.71 -1.80
N ASN A 179 -2.61 2.74 -2.50
CA ASN A 179 -3.48 2.57 -3.65
C ASN A 179 -2.69 1.88 -4.77
N GLU A 180 -3.15 0.71 -5.18
CA GLU A 180 -2.53 -0.14 -6.20
C GLU A 180 -2.29 0.53 -7.56
N ASN A 181 -3.03 1.60 -7.88
CA ASN A 181 -3.02 2.20 -9.23
C ASN A 181 -2.07 3.40 -9.34
N ASN A 182 -1.86 4.12 -8.24
CA ASN A 182 -1.09 5.36 -8.24
C ASN A 182 -0.03 5.44 -7.14
N ASN A 183 0.10 4.40 -6.29
CA ASN A 183 1.00 4.31 -5.15
C ASN A 183 0.81 5.40 -4.09
N ASN A 184 -0.31 6.11 -4.10
CA ASN A 184 -0.62 7.04 -3.03
C ASN A 184 -0.89 6.27 -1.74
N ILE A 185 -0.40 6.79 -0.62
CA ILE A 185 -0.72 6.25 0.70
C ILE A 185 -2.17 6.63 1.01
N GLU A 186 -2.97 5.63 1.38
CA GLU A 186 -4.37 5.80 1.77
C GLU A 186 -4.56 5.67 3.28
N LYS A 187 -3.75 4.82 3.93
CA LYS A 187 -3.76 4.61 5.37
C LYS A 187 -2.36 4.23 5.86
N ALA A 188 -2.04 4.53 7.11
CA ALA A 188 -0.89 3.94 7.78
C ALA A 188 -1.25 3.52 9.22
N LYS A 189 -0.59 2.46 9.70
CA LYS A 189 -0.64 1.99 11.08
C LYS A 189 0.78 1.97 11.61
N ILE A 190 1.04 2.68 12.69
CA ILE A 190 2.28 2.63 13.44
C ILE A 190 2.01 1.88 14.73
N THR A 191 2.75 0.81 14.97
CA THR A 191 2.72 0.05 16.21
C THR A 191 4.03 0.26 16.96
N LEU A 192 3.96 0.65 18.22
CA LEU A 192 5.10 0.89 19.10
C LEU A 192 5.04 -0.07 20.28
N ILE A 193 6.17 -0.66 20.65
CA ILE A 193 6.24 -1.53 21.83
C ILE A 193 6.96 -0.87 22.99
N TYR A 194 6.32 -0.88 24.17
CA TYR A 194 6.88 -0.21 25.36
C TYR A 194 7.72 -1.12 26.25
N LYS A 195 7.60 -2.46 26.13
CA LYS A 195 8.44 -3.40 26.87
C LYS A 195 9.65 -3.79 26.04
N HIS A 196 10.82 -3.84 26.68
CA HIS A 196 12.04 -4.24 26.01
C HIS A 196 11.94 -5.69 25.51
N PRO A 197 12.32 -5.98 24.25
CA PRO A 197 12.08 -7.27 23.61
C PRO A 197 12.84 -8.42 24.29
N ILE A 198 14.00 -8.14 24.88
CA ILE A 198 14.82 -9.13 25.61
C ILE A 198 14.49 -9.16 27.11
N ASP A 199 14.23 -8.01 27.71
CA ASP A 199 14.05 -7.85 29.15
C ASP A 199 12.66 -7.28 29.40
N LYS A 200 11.65 -8.14 29.37
CA LYS A 200 10.23 -7.74 29.39
C LYS A 200 9.81 -6.96 30.64
N ASN A 201 10.69 -6.87 31.65
CA ASN A 201 10.48 -6.08 32.86
C ASN A 201 10.94 -4.63 32.71
N LYS A 202 11.73 -4.31 31.68
CA LYS A 202 12.17 -2.94 31.36
C LYS A 202 11.22 -2.27 30.39
N ILE A 203 10.97 -1.00 30.67
CA ILE A 203 10.23 -0.08 29.79
C ILE A 203 11.24 0.68 28.94
N ILE A 204 10.90 0.93 27.67
CA ILE A 204 11.73 1.72 26.77
C ILE A 204 11.75 3.19 27.24
N PRO A 205 12.92 3.83 27.42
CA PRO A 205 13.00 5.25 27.77
C PRO A 205 12.28 6.15 26.75
N SER A 206 11.68 7.24 27.21
CA SER A 206 10.93 8.15 26.31
C SER A 206 11.80 8.82 25.25
N GLU A 207 13.09 9.05 25.52
CA GLU A 207 14.06 9.60 24.56
C GLU A 207 14.35 8.61 23.41
N ASP A 208 14.52 7.33 23.74
CA ASP A 208 14.68 6.28 22.73
C ASP A 208 13.40 6.09 21.93
N MET A 209 12.25 6.09 22.61
CA MET A 209 10.95 5.99 21.95
C MET A 209 10.69 7.19 21.04
N TYR A 210 11.14 8.38 21.39
CA TYR A 210 11.04 9.56 20.53
C TYR A 210 11.77 9.36 19.19
N LYS A 211 12.98 8.78 19.21
CA LYS A 211 13.73 8.41 17.98
C LYS A 211 12.96 7.38 17.15
N VAL A 212 12.42 6.34 17.80
CA VAL A 212 11.57 5.33 17.15
C VAL A 212 10.39 6.00 16.47
N ILE A 213 9.67 6.89 17.16
CA ILE A 213 8.51 7.56 16.58
C ILE A 213 8.90 8.43 15.38
N LEU A 214 10.03 9.16 15.43
CA LEU A 214 10.52 9.93 14.28
C LEU A 214 10.82 9.03 13.07
N HIS A 215 11.40 7.86 13.30
CA HIS A 215 11.68 6.84 12.28
C HIS A 215 10.37 6.29 11.67
N GLU A 216 9.44 5.84 12.51
CA GLU A 216 8.16 5.28 12.06
C GLU A 216 7.30 6.30 11.31
N LEU A 217 7.30 7.57 11.74
CA LEU A 217 6.67 8.64 10.99
C LEU A 217 7.29 8.82 9.60
N GLY A 218 8.58 8.55 9.44
CA GLY A 218 9.29 8.59 8.15
C GLY A 218 8.74 7.56 7.16
N HIS A 219 8.50 6.34 7.64
CA HIS A 219 7.78 5.32 6.87
C HIS A 219 6.34 5.75 6.58
N ALA A 220 5.63 6.28 7.57
CA ALA A 220 4.23 6.67 7.42
C ALA A 220 4.04 7.81 6.41
N VAL A 221 5.05 8.67 6.19
CA VAL A 221 5.02 9.71 5.16
C VAL A 221 5.49 9.22 3.78
N GLY A 222 6.04 8.01 3.67
CA GLY A 222 6.29 7.34 2.39
C GLY A 222 7.69 6.80 2.15
N ILE A 223 8.62 6.90 3.11
CA ILE A 223 9.93 6.28 2.98
C ILE A 223 9.76 4.76 3.06
N SER A 224 9.77 4.07 1.92
CA SER A 224 9.52 2.63 1.81
C SER A 224 10.77 1.76 1.99
N GLY A 225 11.77 2.27 2.72
CA GLY A 225 13.03 1.59 3.00
C GLY A 225 13.87 2.38 3.99
N HIS A 226 15.18 2.16 3.99
CA HIS A 226 16.07 2.71 5.01
C HIS A 226 17.20 3.53 4.42
N SER A 227 17.74 4.42 5.24
CA SER A 227 19.02 5.05 4.94
C SER A 227 20.16 4.05 5.06
N ASP A 228 21.20 4.27 4.27
CA ASP A 228 22.48 3.57 4.31
C ASP A 228 23.51 4.22 5.26
N ASN A 229 23.16 5.31 5.95
CA ASN A 229 24.06 6.04 6.85
C ASN A 229 23.53 6.05 8.28
N GLU A 230 24.37 5.64 9.22
CA GLU A 230 24.04 5.48 10.64
C GLU A 230 23.64 6.76 11.38
N ASN A 231 23.93 7.94 10.80
CA ASN A 231 23.55 9.24 11.39
C ASN A 231 22.16 9.72 10.96
N ASP A 232 21.50 9.01 10.05
CA ASP A 232 20.14 9.34 9.60
C ASP A 232 19.11 8.68 10.51
N ILE A 233 17.98 9.35 10.80
CA ILE A 233 16.95 8.74 11.65
C ILE A 233 16.39 7.48 11.00
N MET A 234 16.35 7.43 9.65
CA MET A 234 15.86 6.30 8.88
C MET A 234 16.89 5.16 8.74
N TYR A 235 18.00 5.19 9.48
CA TYR A 235 18.88 4.04 9.60
C TYR A 235 18.28 3.00 10.56
N PRO A 236 18.34 1.69 10.25
CA PRO A 236 17.65 0.66 11.03
C PRO A 236 18.26 0.37 12.41
N ALA A 237 19.32 1.07 12.83
CA ALA A 237 19.92 0.90 14.16
C ALA A 237 19.82 2.19 14.99
N LEU A 238 18.84 2.22 15.90
CA LEU A 238 18.50 3.37 16.75
C LEU A 238 19.66 3.88 17.61
N ALA A 239 20.58 3.01 18.02
CA ALA A 239 21.70 3.36 18.90
C ALA A 239 22.69 4.38 18.28
N LYS A 240 22.60 4.62 16.96
CA LYS A 240 23.56 5.46 16.22
C LYS A 240 22.94 6.72 15.62
N ALA A 241 21.62 6.81 15.60
CA ALA A 241 20.92 7.95 15.03
C ALA A 241 20.87 9.13 16.01
N ASP A 242 21.00 10.34 15.48
CA ASP A 242 20.78 11.58 16.22
C ASP A 242 19.33 11.72 16.69
N GLU A 243 19.09 12.55 17.71
CA GLU A 243 17.74 12.90 18.23
C GLU A 243 16.94 13.84 17.31
N LYS A 244 17.22 13.82 16.00
CA LYS A 244 16.61 14.71 15.02
C LYS A 244 16.74 14.15 13.60
N LEU A 245 15.83 14.59 12.73
CA LEU A 245 15.92 14.33 11.29
C LEU A 245 17.19 14.96 10.71
N SER A 246 18.02 14.13 10.07
CA SER A 246 19.24 14.56 9.41
C SER A 246 18.94 15.41 8.17
N GLN A 247 19.97 16.05 7.60
CA GLN A 247 19.80 16.76 6.34
C GLN A 247 19.36 15.81 5.20
N ARG A 248 19.89 14.57 5.18
CA ARG A 248 19.51 13.57 4.18
C ARG A 248 18.07 13.12 4.34
N ASP A 249 17.59 12.97 5.57
CA ASP A 249 16.18 12.66 5.86
C ASP A 249 15.27 13.76 5.31
N ARG A 250 15.58 15.03 5.64
CA ARG A 250 14.80 16.18 5.19
C ARG A 250 14.76 16.29 3.66
N ILE A 251 15.90 16.15 2.99
CA ILE A 251 15.97 16.21 1.52
C ILE A 251 15.19 15.05 0.90
N THR A 252 15.30 13.84 1.46
CA THR A 252 14.60 12.66 0.93
C THR A 252 13.08 12.82 1.00
N ILE A 253 12.54 13.29 2.13
CA ILE A 253 11.09 13.56 2.27
C ILE A 253 10.64 14.63 1.28
N LYS A 254 11.42 15.68 1.08
CA LYS A 254 11.07 16.74 0.11
C LYS A 254 11.06 16.26 -1.32
N LEU A 255 12.00 15.40 -1.67
CA LEU A 255 12.00 14.75 -2.98
C LEU A 255 10.77 13.86 -3.13
N LEU A 256 10.39 13.07 -2.11
CA LEU A 256 9.17 12.25 -2.15
C LEU A 256 7.94 13.10 -2.48
N TYR A 257 7.81 14.30 -1.93
CA TYR A 257 6.68 15.22 -2.17
C TYR A 257 6.90 16.22 -3.32
N SER A 258 8.03 16.13 -4.04
CA SER A 258 8.31 17.03 -5.16
C SER A 258 7.43 16.68 -6.36
N ASN A 259 7.01 17.70 -7.11
CA ASN A 259 6.38 17.53 -8.42
C ASN A 259 7.37 17.71 -9.58
N ASN A 260 8.65 17.96 -9.28
CA ASN A 260 9.69 18.14 -10.29
C ASN A 260 10.12 16.78 -10.88
N THR A 261 9.41 16.36 -11.92
CA THR A 261 9.64 15.08 -12.60
C THR A 261 11.06 14.92 -13.15
N LYS A 262 11.73 16.02 -13.54
CA LYS A 262 13.11 15.97 -14.05
C LYS A 262 14.09 15.57 -12.95
N ILE A 263 13.99 16.19 -11.76
CA ILE A 263 14.83 15.85 -10.61
C ILE A 263 14.54 14.42 -10.16
N LEU A 264 13.25 14.06 -10.05
CA LEU A 264 12.83 12.71 -9.67
C LEU A 264 13.38 11.63 -10.61
N ASN A 265 13.23 11.83 -11.93
CA ASN A 265 13.75 10.88 -12.93
C ASN A 265 15.28 10.72 -12.84
N ARG A 266 16.01 11.79 -12.51
CA ARG A 266 17.47 11.74 -12.30
C ARG A 266 17.83 10.94 -11.06
N GLN A 267 17.19 11.22 -9.92
CA GLN A 267 17.46 10.54 -8.65
C GLN A 267 17.04 9.06 -8.69
N LEU A 268 15.92 8.74 -9.35
CA LEU A 268 15.32 7.40 -9.37
C LEU A 268 15.84 6.50 -10.51
N LYS A 269 16.75 6.99 -11.36
CA LYS A 269 17.24 6.26 -12.54
C LYS A 269 17.66 4.81 -12.22
N ASP A 270 18.29 4.62 -11.05
CA ASP A 270 18.86 3.34 -10.64
C ASP A 270 18.05 2.63 -9.54
N ALA A 271 16.91 3.20 -9.12
CA ALA A 271 16.15 2.72 -7.96
C ALA A 271 15.76 1.23 -8.05
N LYS A 272 15.24 0.81 -9.21
CA LYS A 272 14.88 -0.60 -9.47
C LYS A 272 16.07 -1.56 -9.31
N ARG A 273 17.24 -1.16 -9.82
CA ARG A 273 18.47 -1.95 -9.69
C ARG A 273 18.90 -2.05 -8.23
N ILE A 274 18.88 -0.92 -7.52
CA ILE A 274 19.25 -0.85 -6.10
C ILE A 274 18.35 -1.74 -5.26
N LYS A 275 17.02 -1.70 -5.42
CA LYS A 275 16.08 -2.56 -4.70
C LYS A 275 16.35 -4.05 -4.90
N ILE A 276 16.68 -4.44 -6.13
CA ILE A 276 17.09 -5.82 -6.43
C ILE A 276 18.40 -6.17 -5.73
N ASP A 277 19.39 -5.28 -5.74
CA ASP A 277 20.70 -5.54 -5.15
C ASP A 277 20.65 -5.60 -3.61
N GLU A 278 19.79 -4.80 -2.98
CA GLU A 278 19.45 -4.91 -1.56
C GLU A 278 18.86 -6.28 -1.22
N ALA A 279 17.84 -6.70 -1.98
CA ALA A 279 17.20 -7.99 -1.77
C ALA A 279 18.19 -9.16 -1.97
N LYS A 280 19.09 -9.07 -2.97
CA LYS A 280 20.17 -10.05 -3.16
C LYS A 280 21.15 -10.07 -2.00
N LYS A 281 21.57 -8.91 -1.51
CA LYS A 281 22.51 -8.80 -0.38
C LYS A 281 21.91 -9.45 0.86
N TYR A 282 20.64 -9.14 1.17
CA TYR A 282 19.92 -9.75 2.28
C TYR A 282 19.82 -11.28 2.13
N ALA A 283 19.42 -11.77 0.95
CA ALA A 283 19.35 -13.20 0.67
C ALA A 283 20.70 -13.94 0.78
N LYS A 284 21.83 -13.24 0.57
CA LYS A 284 23.17 -13.83 0.69
C LYS A 284 23.63 -14.00 2.14
N VAL A 285 23.19 -13.13 3.05
CA VAL A 285 23.62 -13.13 4.46
C VAL A 285 22.62 -13.80 5.40
N ALA A 286 21.37 -13.95 4.96
CA ALA A 286 20.34 -14.63 5.72
C ALA A 286 20.64 -16.13 5.87
N ASN A 287 20.31 -16.69 7.03
CA ASN A 287 20.53 -18.10 7.36
C ASN A 287 19.28 -18.73 8.01
N GLY A 288 19.21 -20.06 8.00
CA GLY A 288 18.09 -20.81 8.60
C GLY A 288 16.73 -20.41 8.01
N SER A 289 15.73 -20.22 8.86
CA SER A 289 14.38 -19.81 8.45
C SER A 289 14.32 -18.41 7.80
N ASN A 290 15.29 -17.55 8.10
CA ASN A 290 15.40 -16.24 7.46
C ASN A 290 15.93 -16.34 6.02
N GLU A 291 16.67 -17.39 5.67
CA GLU A 291 17.15 -17.62 4.30
C GLU A 291 15.96 -17.80 3.34
N THR A 292 14.99 -18.64 3.70
CA THR A 292 13.77 -18.85 2.90
C THR A 292 12.99 -17.55 2.70
N LYS A 293 12.76 -16.78 3.77
CA LYS A 293 12.07 -15.49 3.70
C LYS A 293 12.81 -14.50 2.79
N ALA A 294 14.13 -14.44 2.91
CA ALA A 294 14.95 -13.57 2.08
C ALA A 294 14.89 -13.95 0.59
N LEU A 295 14.87 -15.24 0.28
CA LEU A 295 14.68 -15.74 -1.09
C LEU A 295 13.28 -15.42 -1.65
N VAL A 296 12.23 -15.55 -0.84
CA VAL A 296 10.86 -15.14 -1.21
C VAL A 296 10.82 -13.65 -1.53
N ASN A 297 11.39 -12.80 -0.67
CA ASN A 297 11.44 -11.36 -0.90
C ASN A 297 12.23 -11.01 -2.16
N LEU A 298 13.39 -11.64 -2.39
CA LEU A 298 14.16 -11.45 -3.63
C LEU A 298 13.37 -11.85 -4.88
N ALA A 299 12.63 -12.96 -4.81
CA ALA A 299 11.78 -13.41 -5.91
C ALA A 299 10.64 -12.42 -6.18
N GLN A 300 9.98 -11.90 -5.14
CA GLN A 300 8.96 -10.86 -5.22
C GLN A 300 9.52 -9.60 -5.88
N THR A 301 10.67 -9.12 -5.41
CA THR A 301 11.33 -7.92 -5.97
C THR A 301 11.71 -8.13 -7.44
N TYR A 302 12.18 -9.32 -7.84
CA TYR A 302 12.38 -9.62 -9.27
C TYR A 302 11.07 -9.56 -10.06
N PHE A 303 9.99 -10.12 -9.52
CA PHE A 303 8.69 -10.16 -10.18
C PHE A 303 8.12 -8.75 -10.42
N GLU A 304 8.12 -7.92 -9.39
CA GLU A 304 7.65 -6.53 -9.44
C GLU A 304 8.48 -5.66 -10.39
N ASN A 305 9.76 -5.99 -10.54
CA ASN A 305 10.65 -5.37 -11.52
C ASN A 305 10.57 -6.00 -12.93
N GLY A 306 9.57 -6.86 -13.18
CA GLY A 306 9.31 -7.48 -14.48
C GLY A 306 10.24 -8.63 -14.85
N GLN A 307 11.16 -9.04 -13.97
CA GLN A 307 12.11 -10.13 -14.20
C GLN A 307 11.51 -11.48 -13.79
N LYS A 308 10.43 -11.86 -14.47
CA LYS A 308 9.60 -13.05 -14.14
C LYS A 308 10.39 -14.35 -14.09
N ASP A 309 11.31 -14.57 -15.03
CA ASP A 309 12.10 -15.81 -15.07
C ASP A 309 13.04 -15.92 -13.86
N LYS A 310 13.65 -14.80 -13.45
CA LYS A 310 14.48 -14.75 -12.24
C LYS A 310 13.66 -14.93 -10.98
N ALA A 311 12.45 -14.35 -10.93
CA ALA A 311 11.52 -14.56 -9.82
C ALA A 311 11.19 -16.05 -9.65
N LEU A 312 10.74 -16.72 -10.71
CA LEU A 312 10.41 -18.15 -10.68
C LEU A 312 11.63 -19.02 -10.35
N ALA A 313 12.81 -18.71 -10.88
CA ALA A 313 14.04 -19.42 -10.52
C ALA A 313 14.41 -19.22 -9.03
N THR A 314 14.16 -18.03 -8.49
CA THR A 314 14.45 -17.73 -7.08
C THR A 314 13.44 -18.41 -6.14
N TYR A 315 12.15 -18.45 -6.50
CA TYR A 315 11.16 -19.24 -5.75
C TYR A 315 11.51 -20.73 -5.72
N LYS A 316 12.03 -21.31 -6.81
CA LYS A 316 12.50 -22.71 -6.80
C LYS A 316 13.60 -22.93 -5.76
N LYS A 317 14.55 -22.00 -5.65
CA LYS A 317 15.58 -22.05 -4.58
C LYS A 317 14.95 -21.95 -3.19
N ALA A 318 13.92 -21.12 -3.01
CA ALA A 318 13.21 -21.05 -1.73
C ALA A 318 12.54 -22.39 -1.38
N ILE A 319 11.93 -23.07 -2.37
CA ILE A 319 11.33 -24.41 -2.18
C ILE A 319 12.38 -25.44 -1.78
N GLU A 320 13.58 -25.38 -2.38
CA GLU A 320 14.70 -26.27 -2.00
C GLU A 320 15.12 -26.10 -0.53
N LYS A 321 14.90 -24.91 0.06
CA LYS A 321 15.21 -24.63 1.46
C LYS A 321 14.11 -25.05 2.41
N ASP A 322 12.85 -24.80 2.04
CA ASP A 322 11.70 -25.15 2.86
C ASP A 322 10.48 -25.45 1.96
N ALA A 323 10.33 -26.72 1.60
CA ALA A 323 9.30 -27.18 0.68
C ALA A 323 7.88 -27.12 1.27
N ASN A 324 7.74 -26.97 2.59
CA ASN A 324 6.45 -26.91 3.27
C ASN A 324 6.02 -25.48 3.61
N ASN A 325 6.82 -24.47 3.21
CA ASN A 325 6.51 -23.08 3.46
C ASN A 325 5.38 -22.59 2.53
N TYR A 326 4.17 -22.46 3.07
CA TYR A 326 3.00 -22.02 2.29
C TYR A 326 3.19 -20.64 1.65
N ILE A 327 4.00 -19.75 2.24
CA ILE A 327 4.23 -18.39 1.74
C ILE A 327 4.86 -18.44 0.34
N ILE A 328 5.78 -19.38 0.10
CA ILE A 328 6.42 -19.54 -1.21
C ILE A 328 5.36 -19.83 -2.28
N TYR A 329 4.45 -20.77 -1.99
CA TYR A 329 3.39 -21.16 -2.93
C TYR A 329 2.34 -20.07 -3.09
N LYS A 330 2.03 -19.31 -2.02
CA LYS A 330 1.17 -18.12 -2.08
C LYS A 330 1.77 -17.10 -3.06
N SER A 331 3.02 -16.69 -2.85
CA SER A 331 3.69 -15.70 -3.70
C SER A 331 3.86 -16.17 -5.15
N MET A 332 4.14 -17.45 -5.37
CA MET A 332 4.13 -18.02 -6.73
C MET A 332 2.73 -17.96 -7.36
N GLY A 333 1.69 -18.28 -6.59
CA GLY A 333 0.30 -18.17 -7.01
C GLY A 333 -0.07 -16.77 -7.46
N GLU A 334 0.28 -15.76 -6.67
CA GLU A 334 0.14 -14.34 -7.00
C GLU A 334 0.91 -13.98 -8.29
N CYS A 335 2.17 -14.41 -8.41
CA CYS A 335 2.96 -14.17 -9.62
C CYS A 335 2.28 -14.73 -10.89
N TYR A 336 1.70 -15.93 -10.81
CA TYR A 336 0.93 -16.51 -11.91
C TYR A 336 -0.39 -15.76 -12.15
N TYR A 337 -1.09 -15.35 -11.09
CA TYR A 337 -2.32 -14.57 -11.18
C TYR A 337 -2.11 -13.25 -11.92
N PHE A 338 -1.11 -12.46 -11.49
CA PHE A 338 -0.74 -11.19 -12.13
C PHE A 338 -0.16 -11.39 -13.54
N SER A 339 0.33 -12.59 -13.85
CA SER A 339 0.72 -12.99 -15.20
C SER A 339 -0.46 -13.48 -16.06
N LYS A 340 -1.71 -13.38 -15.56
CA LYS A 340 -2.94 -13.84 -16.20
C LYS A 340 -2.94 -15.34 -16.52
N LYS A 341 -2.18 -16.12 -15.75
CA LYS A 341 -2.05 -17.58 -15.83
C LYS A 341 -2.86 -18.21 -14.70
N TYR A 342 -4.18 -18.11 -14.80
CA TYR A 342 -5.10 -18.34 -13.67
C TYR A 342 -5.14 -19.80 -13.22
N GLU A 343 -5.01 -20.76 -14.15
CA GLU A 343 -4.98 -22.19 -13.83
C GLU A 343 -3.73 -22.55 -13.01
N GLN A 344 -2.57 -22.00 -13.39
CA GLN A 344 -1.34 -22.16 -12.61
C GLN A 344 -1.47 -21.45 -11.26
N ALA A 345 -2.04 -20.25 -11.23
CA ALA A 345 -2.28 -19.53 -9.98
C ALA A 345 -3.11 -20.38 -9.01
N LEU A 346 -4.23 -20.95 -9.46
CA LEU A 346 -5.06 -21.86 -8.65
C LEU A 346 -4.27 -23.06 -8.13
N LYS A 347 -3.41 -23.68 -8.96
CA LYS A 347 -2.58 -24.81 -8.53
C LYS A 347 -1.69 -24.42 -7.35
N PHE A 348 -0.98 -23.30 -7.46
CA PHE A 348 -0.05 -22.84 -6.43
C PHE A 348 -0.78 -22.32 -5.18
N LEU A 349 -1.86 -21.55 -5.34
CA LEU A 349 -2.66 -21.04 -4.23
C LEU A 349 -3.37 -22.17 -3.45
N LYS A 350 -3.89 -23.20 -4.13
CA LYS A 350 -4.46 -24.38 -3.46
C LYS A 350 -3.39 -25.15 -2.68
N ASN A 351 -2.18 -25.25 -3.20
CA ASN A 351 -1.07 -25.86 -2.47
C ASN A 351 -0.69 -25.03 -1.24
N ALA A 352 -0.65 -23.70 -1.37
CA ALA A 352 -0.46 -22.80 -0.25
C ALA A 352 -1.54 -23.02 0.83
N TYR A 353 -2.81 -23.10 0.42
CA TYR A 353 -3.91 -23.37 1.35
C TYR A 353 -3.79 -24.73 2.05
N SER A 354 -3.39 -25.80 1.34
CA SER A 354 -3.20 -27.11 1.99
C SER A 354 -2.04 -27.12 2.98
N LEU A 355 -0.99 -26.33 2.73
CA LEU A 355 0.20 -26.25 3.58
C LEU A 355 0.05 -25.24 4.73
N SER A 356 -0.88 -24.28 4.62
CA SER A 356 -1.06 -23.25 5.64
C SER A 356 -1.56 -23.82 6.97
N ASN A 357 -2.23 -24.98 6.96
CA ASN A 357 -2.76 -25.66 8.15
C ASN A 357 -3.56 -24.73 9.09
N GLY A 358 -4.30 -23.78 8.51
CA GLY A 358 -5.07 -22.80 9.28
C GLY A 358 -4.25 -21.64 9.84
N ALA A 359 -3.04 -21.39 9.32
CA ALA A 359 -2.26 -20.18 9.60
C ALA A 359 -3.08 -18.91 9.39
N HIS A 360 -2.65 -17.82 10.03
CA HIS A 360 -3.35 -16.54 10.02
C HIS A 360 -3.76 -16.08 8.60
N ASP A 361 -2.84 -16.13 7.64
CA ASP A 361 -3.07 -15.70 6.25
C ASP A 361 -4.01 -16.60 5.44
N THR A 362 -4.57 -17.65 6.05
CA THR A 362 -5.47 -18.59 5.37
C THR A 362 -6.69 -17.88 4.76
N GLY A 363 -7.22 -16.83 5.42
CA GLY A 363 -8.30 -16.01 4.87
C GLY A 363 -7.91 -15.31 3.56
N GLU A 364 -6.72 -14.71 3.51
CA GLU A 364 -6.19 -14.04 2.33
C GLU A 364 -5.91 -15.02 1.19
N ILE A 365 -5.34 -16.20 1.48
CA ILE A 365 -5.11 -17.25 0.47
C ILE A 365 -6.45 -17.70 -0.12
N LEU A 366 -7.46 -17.93 0.71
CA LEU A 366 -8.81 -18.29 0.27
C LEU A 366 -9.45 -17.18 -0.57
N ASN A 367 -9.29 -15.91 -0.18
CA ASN A 367 -9.75 -14.76 -0.97
C ASN A 367 -9.07 -14.76 -2.34
N MET A 368 -7.75 -14.92 -2.41
CA MET A 368 -6.99 -14.94 -3.67
C MET A 368 -7.42 -16.11 -4.57
N ILE A 369 -7.72 -17.28 -4.01
CA ILE A 369 -8.31 -18.40 -4.77
C ILE A 369 -9.67 -18.00 -5.33
N GLY A 370 -10.53 -17.37 -4.53
CA GLY A 370 -11.84 -16.86 -4.95
C GLY A 370 -11.73 -15.83 -6.07
N VAL A 371 -10.83 -14.84 -5.94
CA VAL A 371 -10.54 -13.84 -6.97
C VAL A 371 -10.06 -14.51 -8.25
N THR A 372 -9.19 -15.52 -8.15
CA THR A 372 -8.68 -16.25 -9.30
C THR A 372 -9.80 -16.97 -10.06
N TYR A 373 -10.72 -17.65 -9.36
CA TYR A 373 -11.90 -18.23 -9.99
C TYR A 373 -12.81 -17.18 -10.63
N ALA A 374 -13.03 -16.05 -9.98
CA ALA A 374 -13.83 -14.96 -10.53
C ALA A 374 -13.23 -14.40 -11.83
N LYS A 375 -11.89 -14.34 -11.95
CA LYS A 375 -11.21 -13.96 -13.21
C LYS A 375 -11.36 -15.00 -14.32
N MET A 376 -11.61 -16.26 -13.97
CA MET A 376 -11.95 -17.33 -14.90
C MET A 376 -13.47 -17.42 -15.17
N GLU A 377 -14.26 -16.46 -14.66
CA GLU A 377 -15.72 -16.43 -14.73
C GLU A 377 -16.44 -17.61 -14.03
N ASP A 378 -15.70 -18.37 -13.20
CA ASP A 378 -16.27 -19.42 -12.36
C ASP A 378 -16.77 -18.83 -11.03
N PHE A 379 -17.89 -18.12 -11.12
CA PHE A 379 -18.47 -17.41 -9.98
C PHE A 379 -19.02 -18.34 -8.89
N GLU A 380 -19.31 -19.61 -9.23
CA GLU A 380 -19.75 -20.62 -8.27
C GLU A 380 -18.61 -21.03 -7.33
N ASN A 381 -17.44 -21.34 -7.88
CA ASN A 381 -16.26 -21.59 -7.06
C ASN A 381 -15.77 -20.32 -6.37
N ALA A 382 -15.81 -19.16 -7.03
CA ALA A 382 -15.46 -17.88 -6.41
C ALA A 382 -16.29 -17.64 -5.13
N TYR A 383 -17.63 -17.77 -5.23
CA TYR A 383 -18.55 -17.68 -4.09
C TYR A 383 -18.15 -18.64 -2.95
N LYS A 384 -17.86 -19.91 -3.28
CA LYS A 384 -17.47 -20.92 -2.28
C LYS A 384 -16.22 -20.49 -1.51
N TYR A 385 -15.20 -20.01 -2.20
CA TYR A 385 -13.93 -19.63 -1.59
C TYR A 385 -14.02 -18.29 -0.85
N PHE A 386 -14.77 -17.30 -1.35
CA PHE A 386 -15.02 -16.05 -0.62
C PHE A 386 -15.80 -16.28 0.67
N LYS A 387 -16.75 -17.22 0.67
CA LYS A 387 -17.46 -17.62 1.89
C LYS A 387 -16.50 -18.22 2.92
N LEU A 388 -15.58 -19.10 2.49
CA LEU A 388 -14.56 -19.65 3.37
C LEU A 388 -13.61 -18.57 3.89
N ALA A 389 -13.23 -17.62 3.04
CA ALA A 389 -12.37 -16.50 3.38
C ALA A 389 -13.03 -15.57 4.42
N LEU A 390 -14.30 -15.21 4.23
CA LEU A 390 -15.05 -14.35 5.15
C LEU A 390 -15.26 -15.02 6.51
N ASN A 391 -15.42 -16.34 6.54
CA ASN A 391 -15.48 -17.08 7.82
C ASN A 391 -14.15 -17.07 8.58
N LYS A 392 -13.02 -16.77 7.92
CA LYS A 392 -11.71 -16.60 8.58
C LYS A 392 -11.48 -15.18 9.06
N ASP A 393 -12.05 -14.20 8.37
CA ASP A 393 -11.94 -12.78 8.68
C ASP A 393 -13.30 -12.10 8.46
N GLU A 394 -14.18 -12.19 9.46
CA GLU A 394 -15.60 -11.81 9.36
C GLU A 394 -15.83 -10.30 9.20
N GLU A 395 -14.81 -9.50 9.51
CA GLU A 395 -14.84 -8.04 9.43
C GLU A 395 -14.19 -7.52 8.15
N ASN A 396 -13.66 -8.41 7.30
CA ASN A 396 -12.98 -8.00 6.08
C ASN A 396 -13.97 -7.49 5.01
N TYR A 397 -13.96 -6.17 4.83
CA TYR A 397 -14.87 -5.51 3.91
C TYR A 397 -14.63 -5.91 2.44
N GLU A 398 -13.38 -6.11 2.04
CA GLU A 398 -13.04 -6.48 0.66
C GLU A 398 -13.54 -7.89 0.35
N ILE A 399 -13.32 -8.85 1.25
CA ILE A 399 -13.81 -10.21 1.10
C ILE A 399 -15.34 -10.22 1.04
N LEU A 400 -16.01 -9.40 1.86
CA LEU A 400 -17.45 -9.24 1.82
C LEU A 400 -17.93 -8.70 0.46
N GLN A 401 -17.28 -7.67 -0.08
CA GLN A 401 -17.60 -7.13 -1.41
C GLN A 401 -17.45 -8.20 -2.50
N ASN A 402 -16.35 -8.96 -2.47
CA ASN A 402 -16.08 -10.05 -3.41
C ASN A 402 -17.12 -11.18 -3.32
N LEU A 403 -17.52 -11.55 -2.10
CA LEU A 403 -18.58 -12.52 -1.85
C LEU A 403 -19.92 -12.04 -2.41
N VAL A 404 -20.30 -10.79 -2.13
CA VAL A 404 -21.55 -10.18 -2.61
C VAL A 404 -21.56 -10.06 -4.13
N ALA A 405 -20.44 -9.68 -4.75
CA ALA A 405 -20.29 -9.66 -6.20
C ALA A 405 -20.49 -11.05 -6.82
N SER A 406 -19.98 -12.10 -6.18
CA SER A 406 -20.17 -13.48 -6.63
C SER A 406 -21.62 -13.95 -6.43
N CYS A 407 -22.29 -13.52 -5.35
CA CYS A 407 -23.72 -13.78 -5.16
C CYS A 407 -24.58 -13.13 -6.25
N LEU A 408 -24.25 -11.91 -6.68
CA LEU A 408 -24.93 -11.23 -7.80
C LEU A 408 -24.79 -12.05 -9.10
N LYS A 409 -23.59 -12.54 -9.39
CA LYS A 409 -23.30 -13.33 -10.61
C LYS A 409 -23.94 -14.72 -10.59
N THR A 410 -24.18 -15.28 -9.41
CA THR A 410 -24.77 -16.61 -9.22
C THR A 410 -26.23 -16.58 -8.75
N ASN A 411 -26.86 -15.40 -8.72
CA ASN A 411 -28.23 -15.16 -8.24
C ASN A 411 -28.50 -15.69 -6.80
N LYS A 412 -27.48 -15.72 -5.93
CA LYS A 412 -27.58 -16.14 -4.52
C LYS A 412 -28.05 -15.00 -3.62
N ARG A 413 -29.27 -14.57 -3.87
CA ARG A 413 -29.86 -13.38 -3.24
C ARG A 413 -29.95 -13.45 -1.72
N LYS A 414 -30.46 -14.58 -1.20
CA LYS A 414 -30.64 -14.79 0.25
C LYS A 414 -29.31 -14.71 1.01
N ASP A 415 -28.25 -15.26 0.41
CA ASP A 415 -26.92 -15.26 1.00
C ASP A 415 -26.32 -13.85 1.01
N ALA A 416 -26.43 -13.10 -0.09
CA ALA A 416 -26.00 -11.70 -0.13
C ALA A 416 -26.69 -10.87 0.97
N LEU A 417 -28.01 -11.04 1.14
CA LEU A 417 -28.77 -10.35 2.18
C LEU A 417 -28.27 -10.72 3.58
N PHE A 418 -28.02 -12.01 3.82
CA PHE A 418 -27.52 -12.52 5.10
C PHE A 418 -26.16 -11.92 5.46
N TYR A 419 -25.20 -11.95 4.53
CA TYR A 419 -23.83 -11.47 4.81
C TYR A 419 -23.78 -9.96 5.01
N ILE A 420 -24.50 -9.19 4.19
CA ILE A 420 -24.59 -7.72 4.35
C ILE A 420 -25.23 -7.35 5.70
N ASN A 421 -26.35 -7.99 6.07
CA ASN A 421 -26.99 -7.74 7.36
C ASN A 421 -26.10 -8.11 8.53
N SER A 422 -25.34 -9.21 8.42
CA SER A 422 -24.42 -9.64 9.46
C SER A 422 -23.28 -8.64 9.66
N TYR A 423 -22.75 -8.07 8.58
CA TYR A 423 -21.73 -7.02 8.64
C TYR A 423 -22.26 -5.74 9.28
N ILE A 424 -23.46 -5.29 8.90
CA ILE A 424 -24.12 -4.12 9.51
C ILE A 424 -24.42 -4.36 11.00
N LYS A 425 -24.86 -5.56 11.37
CA LYS A 425 -25.16 -5.94 12.76
C LYS A 425 -23.93 -5.86 13.67
N ARG A 426 -22.72 -6.03 13.13
CA ARG A 426 -21.45 -5.85 13.86
C ARG A 426 -21.06 -4.38 14.05
N GLY A 427 -21.86 -3.43 13.56
CA GLY A 427 -21.64 -1.99 13.75
C GLY A 427 -20.92 -1.31 12.58
N HIS A 428 -20.60 -2.04 11.52
CA HIS A 428 -19.99 -1.46 10.32
C HIS A 428 -21.03 -0.80 9.41
N SER A 429 -20.62 0.21 8.64
CA SER A 429 -21.49 0.88 7.66
C SER A 429 -21.11 0.50 6.23
N ILE A 430 -22.12 0.36 5.37
CA ILE A 430 -21.97 0.25 3.91
C ILE A 430 -22.30 1.57 3.19
N ASP A 431 -22.54 2.65 3.94
CA ASP A 431 -23.07 3.89 3.38
C ASP A 431 -22.07 4.66 2.51
N GLY A 432 -20.77 4.36 2.64
CA GLY A 432 -19.74 4.92 1.78
C GLY A 432 -19.68 4.28 0.39
N ASP A 433 -20.32 3.13 0.18
CA ASP A 433 -20.13 2.32 -1.02
C ASP A 433 -21.42 2.14 -1.83
N ASN A 434 -21.43 2.75 -3.00
CA ASN A 434 -22.55 2.70 -3.94
C ASN A 434 -22.82 1.28 -4.49
N PHE A 435 -21.77 0.47 -4.69
CA PHE A 435 -21.92 -0.91 -5.14
C PHE A 435 -22.66 -1.73 -4.08
N MET A 436 -22.21 -1.67 -2.82
CA MET A 436 -22.81 -2.42 -1.72
C MET A 436 -24.25 -1.98 -1.43
N LYS A 437 -24.58 -0.70 -1.54
CA LYS A 437 -25.97 -0.22 -1.43
C LYS A 437 -26.89 -0.81 -2.50
N LYS A 438 -26.44 -0.82 -3.76
CA LYS A 438 -27.21 -1.39 -4.87
C LYS A 438 -27.36 -2.90 -4.71
N ALA A 439 -26.30 -3.58 -4.32
CA ALA A 439 -26.33 -5.02 -4.04
C ALA A 439 -27.29 -5.35 -2.89
N TYR A 440 -27.31 -4.53 -1.83
CA TYR A 440 -28.24 -4.70 -0.71
C TYR A 440 -29.70 -4.47 -1.11
N ALA A 441 -29.99 -3.45 -1.92
CA ALA A 441 -31.32 -3.21 -2.46
C ALA A 441 -31.79 -4.35 -3.36
N TRP A 442 -30.92 -4.85 -4.24
CA TRP A 442 -31.17 -6.04 -5.05
C TRP A 442 -31.45 -7.25 -4.16
N ALA A 443 -30.66 -7.47 -3.10
CA ALA A 443 -30.82 -8.60 -2.19
C ALA A 443 -32.15 -8.59 -1.41
N LYS A 444 -32.79 -7.42 -1.25
CA LYS A 444 -34.05 -7.24 -0.52
C LYS A 444 -35.33 -7.44 -1.33
N SER A 445 -35.29 -7.25 -2.66
CA SER A 445 -36.49 -7.32 -3.50
C SER A 445 -36.93 -8.76 -3.79
#